data_AF-A0A382YZS2-F1
#
_entry.id   AF-A0A382YZS2-F1
#
_cell.length_a   1.000
_cell.length_b   1.000
_cell.length_c   1.000
_cell.angle_alpha   90.00
_cell.angle_beta   90.00
_cell.angle_gamma   90.00
#
_symmetry.space_group_name_H-M   'P 1'
#
loop_
_entity.id
_entity.type
_entity.pdbx_description
1 polymer ?
#
loop_
_entity_poly.entity_id
_entity_poly.type
_entity_poly.pdbx_seq_one_letter_code
_entity_poly.pdbx_strand_id
1 'polypeptide(L)'
;SFTNVPNEFLESYFPLVIEEYYTVPDSGGAGYHRGGNALCTTYKFLEPGEVSIHDDRWLTYPWGVNGGHPGARSTKTLVRSNGDTELLQSKCDRIKVEDGDILYHVTWGGGGWGDPFTREPERVAFDVDAGLVTREGAKKNYGVVLSKDCSINKSATTQLRKRMAKARGKTKLFDKGFTSITELKQRCKEETGLEPPATPKFQKWMQA
;
A
#
# COMPACT_ATOMS: atom_id res chain seq x y z
N SER A 1 -9.67 -21.88 -4.36
CA SER A 1 -8.35 -21.51 -3.83
C SER A 1 -7.70 -20.57 -4.84
N PHE A 2 -7.60 -19.28 -4.55
CA PHE A 2 -6.76 -18.39 -5.38
C PHE A 2 -5.32 -18.66 -4.97
N THR A 3 -4.56 -19.31 -5.84
CA THR A 3 -3.14 -19.58 -5.66
C THR A 3 -2.36 -18.56 -6.49
N ASN A 4 -1.17 -18.19 -6.00
CA ASN A 4 -0.28 -17.36 -6.79
C ASN A 4 0.12 -18.12 -8.06
N VAL A 5 0.23 -17.41 -9.18
CA VAL A 5 0.75 -17.99 -10.43
C VAL A 5 2.28 -17.94 -10.35
N PRO A 6 3.01 -19.04 -10.56
CA PRO A 6 4.47 -19.02 -10.60
C PRO A 6 4.97 -18.03 -11.65
N ASN A 7 6.05 -17.31 -11.36
CA ASN A 7 6.59 -16.31 -12.28
C ASN A 7 7.03 -16.97 -13.60
N GLU A 8 7.66 -18.15 -13.52
CA GLU A 8 8.13 -18.93 -14.66
C GLU A 8 7.00 -19.27 -15.65
N PHE A 9 5.77 -19.41 -15.14
CA PHE A 9 4.60 -19.61 -15.97
C PHE A 9 4.27 -18.34 -16.77
N LEU A 10 4.28 -17.16 -16.14
CA LEU A 10 4.04 -15.90 -16.84
C LEU A 10 5.11 -15.64 -17.92
N GLU A 11 6.37 -15.89 -17.58
CA GLU A 11 7.52 -15.68 -18.47
C GLU A 11 7.55 -16.65 -19.66
N SER A 12 6.93 -17.83 -19.51
CA SER A 12 6.83 -18.80 -20.61
C SER A 12 5.69 -18.47 -21.59
N TYR A 13 4.66 -17.74 -21.14
CA TYR A 13 3.46 -17.46 -21.94
C TYR A 13 3.46 -16.07 -22.57
N PHE A 14 4.16 -15.12 -21.97
CA PHE A 14 4.18 -13.72 -22.39
C PHE A 14 5.62 -13.25 -22.62
N PRO A 15 5.86 -12.32 -23.56
CA PRO A 15 7.19 -11.75 -23.81
C PRO A 15 7.56 -10.73 -22.73
N LEU A 16 7.65 -11.20 -21.48
CA LEU A 16 8.02 -10.40 -20.31
C LEU A 16 8.79 -11.24 -19.29
N VAL A 17 9.53 -10.56 -18.41
CA VAL A 17 10.25 -11.16 -17.28
C VAL A 17 9.87 -10.44 -15.99
N ILE A 18 9.75 -11.19 -14.89
CA ILE A 18 9.55 -10.62 -13.55
C ILE A 18 10.92 -10.34 -12.93
N GLU A 19 11.33 -9.07 -12.87
CA GLU A 19 12.65 -8.71 -12.32
C GLU A 19 12.66 -8.69 -10.79
N GLU A 20 11.57 -8.26 -10.17
CA GLU A 20 11.45 -8.10 -8.73
C GLU A 20 10.08 -8.59 -8.24
N TYR A 21 10.10 -9.28 -7.09
CA TYR A 21 8.90 -9.73 -6.40
C TYR A 21 9.13 -9.67 -4.89
N TYR A 22 8.58 -8.67 -4.21
CA TYR A 22 8.82 -8.49 -2.78
C TYR A 22 7.64 -7.83 -2.05
N THR A 23 7.57 -8.05 -0.73
CA THR A 23 6.61 -7.36 0.13
C THR A 23 7.09 -5.94 0.42
N VAL A 24 6.21 -4.94 0.26
CA VAL A 24 6.52 -3.54 0.55
C VAL A 24 6.39 -3.29 2.06
N PRO A 25 7.48 -3.03 2.81
CA PRO A 25 7.40 -2.83 4.25
C PRO A 25 6.53 -1.62 4.62
N ASP A 26 5.92 -1.65 5.81
CA ASP A 26 5.06 -0.58 6.35
C ASP A 26 3.79 -0.24 5.53
N SER A 27 3.53 -0.94 4.43
CA SER A 27 2.33 -0.72 3.60
C SER A 27 1.06 -1.26 4.27
N GLY A 28 1.16 -2.31 5.09
CA GLY A 28 0.05 -2.83 5.88
C GLY A 28 -0.34 -1.85 7.00
N GLY A 29 -1.64 -1.58 7.13
CA GLY A 29 -2.20 -0.74 8.16
C GLY A 29 -1.85 -1.24 9.55
N ALA A 30 -1.37 -0.32 10.39
CA ALA A 30 -0.94 -0.63 11.74
C ALA A 30 -2.14 -0.98 12.64
N GLY A 31 -2.01 -2.03 13.43
CA GLY A 31 -3.02 -2.40 14.43
C GLY A 31 -2.46 -3.41 15.42
N TYR A 32 -3.26 -3.78 16.42
CA TYR A 32 -2.95 -4.95 17.26
C TYR A 32 -2.72 -6.20 16.39
N HIS A 33 -3.56 -6.39 15.37
CA HIS A 33 -3.29 -7.24 14.21
C HIS A 33 -2.98 -6.34 13.01
N ARG A 34 -1.75 -6.41 12.51
CA ARG A 34 -1.30 -5.67 11.32
C ARG A 34 -2.03 -6.18 10.07
N GLY A 35 -2.41 -5.28 9.18
CA GLY A 35 -2.90 -5.65 7.85
C GLY A 35 -1.79 -6.23 6.98
N GLY A 36 -2.11 -7.10 6.02
CA GLY A 36 -1.12 -7.65 5.09
C GLY A 36 -0.39 -6.53 4.33
N ASN A 37 0.92 -6.71 4.07
CA ASN A 37 1.64 -5.74 3.25
C ASN A 37 1.26 -5.89 1.77
N ALA A 38 1.38 -4.79 1.04
CA ALA A 38 1.40 -4.79 -0.41
C ALA A 38 2.57 -5.63 -0.94
N LEU A 39 2.41 -6.07 -2.18
CA LEU A 39 3.45 -6.69 -2.99
C LEU A 39 3.84 -5.73 -4.10
N CYS A 40 5.14 -5.68 -4.38
CA CYS A 40 5.67 -5.10 -5.60
C CYS A 40 6.05 -6.24 -6.54
N THR A 41 5.49 -6.22 -7.74
CA THR A 41 5.91 -7.07 -8.86
C THR A 41 6.33 -6.16 -10.00
N THR A 42 7.53 -6.33 -10.53
CA THR A 42 7.97 -5.60 -11.72
C THR A 42 7.83 -6.48 -12.94
N TYR A 43 7.25 -5.90 -14.00
CA TYR A 43 7.11 -6.57 -15.29
C TYR A 43 7.98 -5.84 -16.29
N LYS A 44 9.06 -6.49 -16.73
CA LYS A 44 9.90 -5.98 -17.81
C LYS A 44 9.43 -6.56 -19.14
N PHE A 45 9.09 -5.71 -20.07
CA PHE A 45 8.63 -6.10 -21.40
C PHE A 45 9.83 -6.39 -22.31
N LEU A 46 9.74 -7.45 -23.10
CA LEU A 46 10.78 -7.88 -24.04
C LEU A 46 10.41 -7.63 -25.50
N GLU A 47 9.15 -7.27 -25.78
CA GLU A 47 8.66 -6.95 -27.11
C GLU A 47 7.61 -5.82 -27.05
N PRO A 48 7.42 -5.06 -28.14
CA PRO A 48 6.33 -4.10 -28.26
C PRO A 48 4.95 -4.74 -28.08
N GLY A 49 4.07 -4.08 -27.32
CA GLY A 49 2.76 -4.60 -27.03
C GLY A 49 1.83 -3.62 -26.32
N GLU A 50 0.72 -4.15 -25.81
CA GLU A 50 -0.26 -3.40 -25.04
C GLU A 50 -0.60 -4.12 -23.74
N VAL A 51 -0.72 -3.37 -22.64
CA VAL A 51 -1.17 -3.88 -21.35
C VAL A 51 -2.42 -3.16 -20.86
N SER A 52 -3.27 -3.91 -20.16
CA SER A 52 -4.43 -3.41 -19.45
C SER A 52 -4.27 -3.68 -17.96
N ILE A 53 -4.54 -2.68 -17.13
CA ILE A 53 -4.42 -2.76 -15.67
C ILE A 53 -5.82 -2.69 -15.07
N HIS A 54 -6.13 -3.66 -14.21
CA HIS A 54 -7.40 -3.75 -13.49
C HIS A 54 -7.14 -3.87 -11.99
N ASP A 55 -6.86 -2.73 -11.37
CA ASP A 55 -6.51 -2.59 -9.97
C ASP A 55 -7.50 -1.69 -9.22
N ASP A 56 -7.46 -1.75 -7.90
CA ASP A 56 -8.28 -0.93 -7.01
C ASP A 56 -7.43 -0.35 -5.88
N ARG A 57 -8.06 0.38 -4.95
CA ARG A 57 -7.42 0.95 -3.77
C ARG A 57 -6.28 1.95 -4.06
N TRP A 58 -6.29 2.56 -5.25
CA TRP A 58 -5.47 3.72 -5.57
C TRP A 58 -6.05 5.02 -4.95
N LEU A 59 -7.35 5.29 -5.11
CA LEU A 59 -7.97 6.49 -4.52
C LEU A 59 -8.31 6.28 -3.05
N THR A 60 -8.99 5.18 -2.72
CA THR A 60 -9.46 4.87 -1.37
C THR A 60 -8.56 3.86 -0.69
N TYR A 61 -8.38 4.00 0.62
CA TYR A 61 -7.55 3.11 1.42
C TYR A 61 -8.32 1.84 1.82
N PRO A 62 -7.62 0.73 2.04
CA PRO A 62 -8.12 -0.37 2.87
C PRO A 62 -8.26 0.11 4.33
N TRP A 63 -9.44 0.00 4.91
CA TRP A 63 -9.77 0.67 6.18
C TRP A 63 -9.21 -0.07 7.38
N GLY A 64 -8.75 0.71 8.37
CA GLY A 64 -8.49 0.21 9.70
C GLY A 64 -9.78 0.03 10.49
N VAL A 65 -9.79 -0.95 11.41
CA VAL A 65 -10.98 -1.30 12.22
C VAL A 65 -10.61 -1.36 13.70
N ASN A 66 -11.53 -0.94 14.57
CA ASN A 66 -11.37 -0.99 16.04
C ASN A 66 -10.09 -0.31 16.56
N GLY A 67 -9.71 0.83 15.97
CA GLY A 67 -8.49 1.57 16.32
C GLY A 67 -7.27 1.23 15.46
N GLY A 68 -7.39 0.28 14.54
CA GLY A 68 -6.37 0.06 13.50
C GLY A 68 -6.37 1.21 12.49
N HIS A 69 -5.23 1.37 11.82
CA HIS A 69 -5.00 2.40 10.82
C HIS A 69 -5.24 1.86 9.40
N PRO A 70 -5.52 2.74 8.42
CA PRO A 70 -5.62 2.35 7.02
C PRO A 70 -4.30 1.78 6.49
N GLY A 71 -4.38 0.86 5.53
CA GLY A 71 -3.23 0.42 4.75
C GLY A 71 -2.90 1.38 3.62
N ALA A 72 -1.72 1.21 3.02
CA ALA A 72 -1.25 2.01 1.90
C ALA A 72 -2.10 1.76 0.64
N ARG A 73 -2.12 2.77 -0.24
CA ARG A 73 -2.73 2.70 -1.57
C ARG A 73 -1.87 1.89 -2.53
N SER A 74 -2.49 1.39 -3.59
CA SER A 74 -1.76 0.83 -4.72
C SER A 74 -1.16 1.93 -5.60
N THR A 75 -0.09 1.59 -6.33
CA THR A 75 0.53 2.44 -7.34
C THR A 75 0.93 1.63 -8.57
N LYS A 76 1.05 2.33 -9.71
CA LYS A 76 1.47 1.77 -10.99
C LYS A 76 2.40 2.79 -11.64
N THR A 77 3.64 2.40 -11.86
CA THR A 77 4.64 3.29 -12.44
C THR A 77 5.26 2.58 -13.62
N LEU A 78 5.11 3.13 -14.82
CA LEU A 78 5.76 2.64 -16.02
C LEU A 78 7.03 3.45 -16.25
N VAL A 79 8.17 2.79 -16.18
CA VAL A 79 9.48 3.35 -16.50
C VAL A 79 9.83 2.92 -17.91
N ARG A 80 10.02 3.89 -18.79
CA ARG A 80 10.38 3.68 -20.18
C ARG A 80 11.86 3.32 -20.31
N SER A 81 12.23 2.60 -21.37
CA SER A 81 13.63 2.23 -21.64
C SER A 81 14.56 3.45 -21.81
N ASN A 82 14.02 4.61 -22.18
CA ASN A 82 14.75 5.89 -22.25
C ASN A 82 14.91 6.59 -20.88
N GLY A 83 14.35 6.04 -19.80
CA GLY A 83 14.37 6.58 -18.44
C GLY A 83 13.15 7.44 -18.06
N ASP A 84 12.26 7.77 -19.00
CA ASP A 84 11.03 8.51 -18.69
C ASP A 84 10.13 7.70 -17.77
N THR A 85 9.40 8.37 -16.87
CA THR A 85 8.53 7.71 -15.90
C THR A 85 7.11 8.25 -15.97
N GLU A 86 6.14 7.34 -16.03
CA GLU A 86 4.71 7.63 -16.12
C GLU A 86 3.95 6.96 -14.96
N LEU A 87 3.13 7.74 -14.24
CA LEU A 87 2.16 7.19 -13.28
C LEU A 87 0.90 6.76 -14.02
N LEU A 88 0.54 5.49 -13.90
CA LEU A 88 -0.66 4.95 -14.52
C LEU A 88 -1.84 4.93 -13.55
N GLN A 89 -3.05 5.08 -14.10
CA GLN A 89 -4.29 4.92 -13.35
C GLN A 89 -4.46 3.46 -12.91
N SER A 90 -5.20 3.22 -11.82
CA SER A 90 -5.46 1.84 -11.38
C SER A 90 -6.33 1.04 -12.34
N LYS A 91 -7.09 1.70 -13.21
CA LYS A 91 -7.88 1.06 -14.27
C LYS A 91 -7.61 1.77 -15.58
N CYS A 92 -6.89 1.12 -16.48
CA CYS A 92 -6.56 1.66 -17.80
C CYS A 92 -6.35 0.52 -18.79
N ASP A 93 -6.63 0.78 -20.06
CA ASP A 93 -6.57 -0.22 -21.12
C ASP A 93 -5.66 0.22 -22.26
N ARG A 94 -5.07 -0.76 -22.93
CA ARG A 94 -4.27 -0.56 -24.16
C ARG A 94 -3.09 0.41 -23.96
N ILE A 95 -2.45 0.35 -22.80
CA ILE A 95 -1.23 1.10 -22.55
C ILE A 95 -0.12 0.46 -23.37
N LYS A 96 0.43 1.21 -24.32
CA LYS A 96 1.54 0.75 -25.15
C LYS A 96 2.81 0.61 -24.32
N VAL A 97 3.51 -0.49 -24.55
CA VAL A 97 4.81 -0.81 -23.95
C VAL A 97 5.76 -1.22 -25.05
N GLU A 98 7.04 -0.92 -24.87
CA GLU A 98 8.11 -1.28 -25.80
C GLU A 98 9.13 -2.20 -25.12
N ASP A 99 10.04 -2.79 -25.90
CA ASP A 99 11.16 -3.57 -25.35
C ASP A 99 11.98 -2.73 -24.35
N GLY A 100 12.24 -3.32 -23.18
CA GLY A 100 12.99 -2.71 -22.09
C GLY A 100 12.18 -1.81 -21.16
N ASP A 101 10.90 -1.53 -21.44
CA ASP A 101 10.02 -0.83 -20.49
C ASP A 101 9.78 -1.71 -19.24
N ILE A 102 9.64 -1.08 -18.07
CA ILE A 102 9.39 -1.75 -16.79
C ILE A 102 8.16 -1.17 -16.10
N LEU A 103 7.15 -2.02 -15.85
CA LEU A 103 6.00 -1.67 -15.04
C LEU A 103 6.21 -2.10 -13.59
N TYR A 104 6.35 -1.14 -12.68
CA TYR A 104 6.29 -1.34 -11.24
C TYR A 104 4.82 -1.41 -10.81
N HIS A 105 4.35 -2.63 -10.52
CA HIS A 105 3.02 -2.88 -10.02
C HIS A 105 3.07 -3.08 -8.50
N VAL A 106 2.70 -2.05 -7.74
CA VAL A 106 2.55 -2.14 -6.29
C VAL A 106 1.07 -2.28 -5.94
N THR A 107 0.71 -3.34 -5.23
CA THR A 107 -0.65 -3.55 -4.72
C THR A 107 -0.94 -2.66 -3.50
N TRP A 108 -2.13 -2.76 -2.92
CA TRP A 108 -2.44 -2.07 -1.68
C TRP A 108 -2.07 -2.89 -0.43
N GLY A 109 -1.84 -2.22 0.69
CA GLY A 109 -1.71 -2.89 1.99
C GLY A 109 -3.06 -3.03 2.68
N GLY A 110 -3.33 -4.15 3.35
CA GLY A 110 -4.55 -4.35 4.12
C GLY A 110 -4.65 -3.37 5.30
N GLY A 111 -5.87 -3.03 5.74
CA GLY A 111 -6.05 -2.22 6.94
C GLY A 111 -5.76 -2.98 8.23
N GLY A 112 -5.29 -2.27 9.25
CA GLY A 112 -5.01 -2.86 10.56
C GLY A 112 -6.27 -3.07 11.39
N TRP A 113 -6.20 -3.99 12.36
CA TRP A 113 -7.26 -4.21 13.34
C TRP A 113 -6.74 -3.98 14.76
N GLY A 114 -7.51 -3.25 15.58
CA GLY A 114 -7.16 -2.99 16.98
C GLY A 114 -6.12 -1.88 17.15
N ASP A 115 -5.96 -1.38 18.38
CA ASP A 115 -4.99 -0.33 18.69
C ASP A 115 -3.54 -0.79 18.46
N PRO A 116 -2.75 -0.17 17.56
CA PRO A 116 -1.36 -0.56 17.33
C PRO A 116 -0.46 -0.40 18.56
N PHE A 117 -0.82 0.48 19.52
CA PHE A 117 -0.03 0.71 20.73
C PHE A 117 -0.25 -0.38 21.79
N THR A 118 -1.24 -1.25 21.61
CA THR A 118 -1.45 -2.42 22.48
C THR A 118 -0.81 -3.69 21.92
N ARG A 119 -0.30 -3.67 20.67
CA ARG A 119 0.48 -4.79 20.10
C ARG A 119 1.73 -5.05 20.95
N GLU A 120 2.07 -6.30 21.17
CA GLU A 120 3.27 -6.70 21.90
C GLU A 120 4.54 -6.17 21.19
N PRO A 121 5.43 -5.42 21.88
CA PRO A 121 6.66 -4.91 21.28
C PRO A 121 7.52 -6.00 20.64
N GLU A 122 7.49 -7.22 21.19
CA GLU A 122 8.22 -8.39 20.71
C GLU A 122 7.73 -8.84 19.32
N ARG A 123 6.41 -8.77 19.08
CA ARG A 123 5.85 -9.07 17.74
C ARG A 123 6.20 -7.99 16.73
N VAL A 124 6.29 -6.74 17.15
CA VAL A 124 6.75 -5.65 16.28
C VAL A 124 8.24 -5.80 15.97
N ALA A 125 9.08 -6.17 16.94
CA ALA A 125 10.49 -6.46 16.70
C ALA A 125 10.67 -7.64 15.74
N PHE A 126 9.87 -8.69 15.88
CA PHE A 126 9.83 -9.80 14.92
C PHE A 126 9.41 -9.33 13.52
N ASP A 127 8.38 -8.48 13.40
CA ASP A 127 7.98 -7.93 12.10
C ASP A 127 9.11 -7.09 11.45
N VAL A 128 9.95 -6.44 12.26
CA VAL A 128 11.12 -5.71 11.77
C VAL A 128 12.23 -6.65 11.30
N ASP A 129 12.52 -7.68 12.06
CA ASP A 129 13.50 -8.71 11.70
C ASP A 129 13.09 -9.45 10.41
N ALA A 130 11.79 -9.72 10.26
CA ALA A 130 11.20 -10.32 9.05
C ALA A 130 11.07 -9.34 7.86
N GLY A 131 11.49 -8.08 7.99
CA GLY A 131 11.42 -7.08 6.93
C GLY A 131 10.00 -6.61 6.58
N LEU A 132 8.99 -6.92 7.41
CA LEU A 132 7.59 -6.55 7.18
C LEU A 132 7.29 -5.12 7.65
N VAL A 133 8.05 -4.64 8.63
CA VAL A 133 7.95 -3.31 9.21
C VAL A 133 9.36 -2.71 9.26
N THR A 134 9.55 -1.45 8.91
CA THR A 134 10.89 -0.84 9.07
C THR A 134 11.13 -0.42 10.52
N ARG A 135 12.38 -0.15 10.92
CA ARG A 135 12.68 0.40 12.25
C ARG A 135 11.97 1.73 12.51
N GLU A 136 11.88 2.59 11.49
CA GLU A 136 11.12 3.84 11.58
C GLU A 136 9.62 3.56 11.63
N GLY A 137 9.13 2.59 10.87
CA GLY A 137 7.75 2.10 10.94
C GLY A 137 7.36 1.59 12.33
N ALA A 138 8.21 0.80 12.99
CA ALA A 138 7.99 0.32 14.35
C ALA A 138 7.76 1.49 15.33
N LYS A 139 8.57 2.55 15.21
CA LYS A 139 8.48 3.75 16.03
C LYS A 139 7.25 4.59 15.69
N LYS A 140 7.03 4.90 14.42
CA LYS A 140 5.96 5.79 13.95
C LYS A 140 4.57 5.16 14.06
N ASN A 141 4.45 3.86 13.78
CA ASN A 141 3.16 3.19 13.65
C ASN A 141 2.76 2.45 14.94
N TYR A 142 3.71 1.91 15.70
CA TYR A 142 3.44 1.10 16.90
C TYR A 142 3.98 1.69 18.20
N GLY A 143 4.71 2.81 18.12
CA GLY A 143 5.37 3.43 19.26
C GLY A 143 6.47 2.55 19.87
N VAL A 144 7.01 1.59 19.13
CA VAL A 144 8.08 0.69 19.59
C VAL A 144 9.43 1.25 19.21
N VAL A 145 10.29 1.42 20.20
CA VAL A 145 11.65 1.95 20.01
C VAL A 145 12.63 0.79 20.08
N LEU A 146 13.36 0.58 18.98
CA LEU A 146 14.44 -0.40 18.91
C LEU A 146 15.79 0.29 19.11
N SER A 147 16.67 -0.34 19.86
CA SER A 147 18.07 0.01 20.03
C SER A 147 18.87 -0.31 18.76
N LYS A 148 20.13 0.15 18.67
CA LYS A 148 20.98 -0.09 17.48
C LYS A 148 21.14 -1.58 17.16
N ASP A 149 21.19 -2.42 18.18
CA ASP A 149 21.29 -3.88 18.12
C ASP A 149 19.96 -4.62 17.86
N CYS A 150 18.91 -3.92 17.39
CA CYS A 150 17.54 -4.44 17.22
C CYS A 150 16.81 -4.81 18.53
N SER A 151 17.44 -4.67 19.71
CA SER A 151 16.77 -4.98 20.97
C SER A 151 15.69 -3.95 21.31
N ILE A 152 14.65 -4.36 22.02
CA ILE A 152 13.53 -3.48 22.40
C ILE A 152 13.95 -2.57 23.55
N ASN A 153 13.90 -1.26 23.35
CA ASN A 153 14.01 -0.29 24.43
C ASN A 153 12.65 -0.14 25.12
N LYS A 154 12.44 -0.93 26.19
CA LYS A 154 11.16 -0.98 26.94
C LYS A 154 10.76 0.38 27.50
N SER A 155 11.68 1.09 28.16
CA SER A 155 11.39 2.39 28.78
C SER A 155 10.98 3.43 27.72
N ALA A 156 11.74 3.55 26.64
CA ALA A 156 11.42 4.48 25.56
C ALA A 156 10.11 4.12 24.85
N THR A 157 9.84 2.82 24.65
CA THR A 157 8.59 2.31 24.07
C THR A 157 7.38 2.68 24.93
N THR A 158 7.43 2.45 26.25
CA THR A 158 6.34 2.81 27.16
C THR A 158 6.06 4.32 27.16
N GLN A 159 7.11 5.14 27.20
CA GLN A 159 6.98 6.60 27.18
C GLN A 159 6.39 7.08 25.84
N LEU A 160 6.88 6.54 24.73
CA LEU A 160 6.43 6.90 23.39
C LEU A 160 4.95 6.54 23.19
N ARG A 161 4.55 5.31 23.53
CA ARG A 161 3.16 4.86 23.45
C ARG A 161 2.24 5.71 24.32
N LYS A 162 2.63 6.03 25.55
CA LYS A 162 1.83 6.91 26.43
C LYS A 162 1.60 8.29 25.79
N ARG A 163 2.64 8.88 25.20
CA ARG A 163 2.56 10.16 24.50
C ARG A 163 1.66 10.08 23.27
N MET A 164 1.85 9.06 22.42
CA MET A 164 1.09 8.90 21.18
C MET A 164 -0.37 8.56 21.44
N ALA A 165 -0.67 7.70 22.42
CA ALA A 165 -2.04 7.38 22.83
C ALA A 165 -2.77 8.62 23.37
N LYS A 166 -2.10 9.45 24.17
CA LYS A 166 -2.65 10.73 24.64
C LYS A 166 -2.94 11.69 23.48
N ALA A 167 -2.00 11.81 22.53
CA ALA A 167 -2.16 12.69 21.37
C ALA A 167 -3.27 12.22 20.41
N ARG A 168 -3.42 10.91 20.19
CA ARG A 168 -4.46 10.32 19.35
C ARG A 168 -5.86 10.49 19.94
N GLY A 169 -6.00 10.29 21.25
CA GLY A 169 -7.30 10.21 21.90
C GLY A 169 -8.02 8.89 21.64
N LYS A 170 -9.36 8.93 21.59
CA LYS A 170 -10.23 7.74 21.50
C LYS A 170 -10.07 7.03 20.16
N THR A 171 -10.02 5.69 20.18
CA THR A 171 -9.98 4.86 18.99
C THR A 171 -11.29 4.96 18.20
N LYS A 172 -11.18 4.93 16.87
CA LYS A 172 -12.33 4.93 15.95
C LYS A 172 -12.74 3.50 15.63
N LEU A 173 -14.03 3.27 15.38
CA LEU A 173 -14.51 1.97 14.88
C LEU A 173 -14.00 1.69 13.46
N PHE A 174 -14.05 2.69 12.58
CA PHE A 174 -13.48 2.63 11.23
C PHE A 174 -12.56 3.82 11.02
N ASP A 175 -11.33 3.54 10.60
CA ASP A 175 -10.43 4.55 10.06
C ASP A 175 -10.30 4.37 8.55
N LYS A 176 -10.86 5.32 7.81
CA LYS A 176 -10.87 5.30 6.34
C LYS A 176 -9.70 6.07 5.73
N GLY A 177 -8.96 6.83 6.54
CA GLY A 177 -7.93 7.77 6.07
C GLY A 177 -8.45 9.12 5.58
N PHE A 178 -9.78 9.31 5.51
CA PHE A 178 -10.45 10.54 5.09
C PHE A 178 -11.82 10.68 5.78
N THR A 179 -12.38 11.89 5.79
CA THR A 179 -13.67 12.20 6.42
C THR A 179 -14.82 12.30 5.41
N SER A 180 -14.54 12.71 4.17
CA SER A 180 -15.53 12.76 3.08
C SER A 180 -14.89 12.48 1.72
N ILE A 181 -15.71 12.05 0.74
CA ILE A 181 -15.23 11.84 -0.64
C ILE A 181 -14.78 13.16 -1.28
N THR A 182 -15.41 14.28 -0.93
CA THR A 182 -15.01 15.60 -1.41
C THR A 182 -13.59 15.96 -0.95
N GLU A 183 -13.30 15.79 0.34
CA GLU A 183 -11.97 15.98 0.90
C GLU A 183 -10.94 15.06 0.22
N LEU A 184 -11.29 13.78 0.05
CA LEU A 184 -10.43 12.79 -0.60
C LEU A 184 -10.09 13.19 -2.05
N LYS A 185 -11.07 13.67 -2.82
CA LYS A 185 -10.86 14.13 -4.19
C LYS A 185 -9.99 15.39 -4.24
N GLN A 186 -10.15 16.31 -3.28
CA GLN A 186 -9.35 17.53 -3.21
C GLN A 186 -7.86 17.25 -3.00
N ARG A 187 -7.53 16.23 -2.19
CA ARG A 187 -6.14 15.80 -1.90
C ARG A 187 -5.55 14.86 -2.97
N CYS A 188 -6.38 14.31 -3.86
CA CYS A 188 -6.01 13.22 -4.77
C CYS A 188 -4.76 13.51 -5.60
N LYS A 189 -4.73 14.65 -6.29
CA LYS A 189 -3.60 15.00 -7.18
C LYS A 189 -2.31 15.19 -6.41
N GLU A 190 -2.37 15.86 -5.26
CA GLU A 190 -1.21 16.11 -4.41
C GLU A 190 -0.65 14.80 -3.84
N GLU A 191 -1.52 13.87 -3.42
CA GLU A 191 -1.10 12.62 -2.79
C GLU A 191 -0.72 11.51 -3.76
N THR A 192 -1.28 11.51 -4.97
CA THR A 192 -1.15 10.39 -5.92
C THR A 192 -0.53 10.78 -7.26
N GLY A 193 -0.37 12.07 -7.54
CA GLY A 193 0.07 12.57 -8.84
C GLY A 193 -1.02 12.54 -9.93
N LEU A 194 -2.19 11.96 -9.66
CA LEU A 194 -3.26 11.76 -10.63
C LEU A 194 -4.51 12.58 -10.28
N GLU A 195 -5.20 13.07 -11.31
CA GLU A 195 -6.47 13.79 -11.14
C GLU A 195 -7.54 12.91 -10.50
N PRO A 196 -8.39 13.45 -9.61
CA PRO A 196 -9.48 12.69 -9.01
C PRO A 196 -10.48 12.23 -10.08
N PRO A 197 -11.13 11.07 -9.90
CA PRO A 197 -12.13 10.60 -10.85
C PRO A 197 -13.33 11.56 -10.90
N ALA A 198 -13.86 11.76 -12.10
CA ALA A 198 -15.06 12.56 -12.31
C ALA A 198 -16.25 11.98 -11.53
N THR A 199 -17.17 12.84 -11.10
CA THR A 199 -18.43 12.38 -10.51
C THR A 199 -19.27 11.70 -11.59
N PRO A 200 -19.78 10.47 -11.36
CA PRO A 200 -20.60 9.77 -12.35
C PRO A 200 -21.82 10.61 -12.74
N LYS A 201 -22.07 10.72 -14.04
CA LYS A 201 -23.32 11.30 -14.58
C LYS A 201 -24.20 10.15 -15.01
N PHE A 202 -25.17 9.79 -14.16
CA PHE A 202 -26.15 8.77 -14.50
C PHE A 202 -27.12 9.31 -15.56
N GLN A 203 -27.45 8.47 -16.53
CA GLN A 203 -28.45 8.78 -17.55
C GLN A 203 -29.82 9.01 -16.89
N LYS A 204 -30.63 9.91 -17.47
CA LYS A 204 -31.93 10.31 -16.90
C LYS A 204 -32.87 9.13 -16.60
N TRP A 205 -32.80 8.07 -17.39
CA TRP A 205 -33.65 6.88 -17.21
C TRP A 205 -33.27 6.00 -16.00
N MET A 206 -32.06 6.15 -15.46
CA MET A 206 -31.63 5.47 -14.22
C MET A 206 -32.00 6.23 -12.94
N GLN A 207 -32.60 7.42 -13.07
CA GLN A 207 -32.95 8.30 -11.94
C GLN A 207 -34.42 8.15 -11.50
N ALA A 208 -35.14 7.16 -12.04
CA ALA A 208 -36.55 6.87 -11.73
C ALA A 208 -36.69 5.88 -10.57
#